data_AF-A0A7S6M8X4-F1
#
_entry.id   AF-A0A7S6M8X4-F1
#
_cell.length_a   1.000
_cell.length_b   1.000
_cell.length_c   1.000
_cell.angle_alpha   90.00
_cell.angle_beta   90.00
_cell.angle_gamma   90.00
#
_symmetry.space_group_name_H-M   'P 1'
#
loop_
_entity.id
_entity.type
_entity.pdbx_description
1 polymer ?
#
loop_
_entity_poly.entity_id
_entity_poly.type
_entity_poly.pdbx_seq_one_letter_code
_entity_poly.pdbx_strand_id
1 'polypeptide(L)'
;MKSPAIFLPMLLSVLTAAANHSVRAADIATPRGPSAPGESCASAIVIGALPFAQTFNNDLNTASAPRGSCNSITTSQMQNAQWYRWTPATAATARLFVAAQGGGYDVIAAVHRGSCETLVEVTCADEPEPLELFFCAVAGETYFIQIGDFGAIEGGGPTDILLSTTPATGACCLNTGECLQLTVGGCAAVGGSFAGNCVTCAAAGCSPGGACCLSGGQCAPRTVAACAAAGGQHLGIGAGCFEPSGEPPVQFVVEVNEVIPDGDELGIPSALIITQPIVATDLNVFVRVPDHSFISDMRITLEFGGVTRVLWDRACADEDGLMVTFDDEGTDNECEEPMSGFIKPSIFGDGTLEVFEQRPMQGTWTLTIVDEALPDTGLFASWGLVVTPGQPRCAGSCIRGDTNCDGAVNNFDIDPFVQAIINNSSPTAPAEYLAGGGTQQCWEQRGCWGDINQDGGLTNFDIDPFVECLIVLPPPGQSCP
;
A
#
# COMPACT_ATOMS: atom_id res chain seq x y z
N MET A 1 -21.59 28.41 -94.22
CA MET A 1 -20.28 28.72 -94.82
C MET A 1 -19.26 28.82 -93.69
N LYS A 2 -18.19 28.00 -93.77
CA LYS A 2 -16.82 28.09 -93.18
C LYS A 2 -16.66 28.70 -91.76
N SER A 3 -15.88 28.17 -90.82
CA SER A 3 -14.99 27.01 -90.70
C SER A 3 -14.55 26.97 -89.22
N PRO A 4 -14.18 25.81 -88.65
CA PRO A 4 -13.63 25.70 -87.29
C PRO A 4 -12.09 25.73 -87.30
N ALA A 5 -11.48 26.02 -86.15
CA ALA A 5 -10.05 25.86 -85.92
C ALA A 5 -9.80 24.76 -84.87
N ILE A 6 -8.98 23.77 -85.22
CA ILE A 6 -8.47 22.69 -84.37
C ILE A 6 -6.94 22.64 -84.56
N PHE A 7 -6.24 22.18 -83.50
CA PHE A 7 -4.91 21.55 -83.40
C PHE A 7 -3.69 22.35 -82.89
N LEU A 8 -3.41 22.15 -81.58
CA LEU A 8 -2.17 21.67 -80.88
C LEU A 8 -0.88 21.38 -81.70
N PRO A 9 0.31 21.04 -81.09
CA PRO A 9 0.94 21.30 -79.78
C PRO A 9 2.44 21.74 -79.92
N MET A 10 3.21 21.88 -78.82
CA MET A 10 4.37 21.01 -78.44
C MET A 10 5.41 21.71 -77.52
N LEU A 11 5.85 20.94 -76.52
CA LEU A 11 6.91 21.15 -75.53
C LEU A 11 8.26 21.61 -76.13
N LEU A 12 9.05 22.38 -75.37
CA LEU A 12 10.39 21.94 -74.89
C LEU A 12 10.99 22.91 -73.85
N SER A 13 11.33 22.39 -72.67
CA SER A 13 12.15 23.05 -71.63
C SER A 13 13.63 23.00 -71.99
N VAL A 14 14.40 24.10 -71.84
CA VAL A 14 15.82 24.08 -71.42
C VAL A 14 16.21 25.39 -70.70
N LEU A 15 16.78 25.22 -69.51
CA LEU A 15 17.60 26.05 -68.60
C LEU A 15 18.05 27.48 -69.02
N THR A 16 18.03 28.41 -68.05
CA THR A 16 19.24 29.00 -67.43
C THR A 16 18.90 29.82 -66.18
N ALA A 17 19.72 29.66 -65.13
CA ALA A 17 19.64 30.35 -63.84
C ALA A 17 20.75 31.42 -63.69
N ALA A 18 20.59 32.27 -62.66
CA ALA A 18 21.47 33.26 -62.04
C ALA A 18 21.14 34.74 -62.39
N ALA A 19 20.41 35.46 -61.51
CA ALA A 19 20.89 36.25 -60.33
C ALA A 19 21.35 37.68 -60.75
N ASN A 20 21.11 38.81 -60.07
CA ASN A 20 20.70 39.16 -58.71
C ASN A 20 20.34 40.67 -58.69
N HIS A 21 19.27 41.09 -58.01
CA HIS A 21 19.31 42.25 -57.09
C HIS A 21 18.04 42.32 -56.24
N SER A 22 18.24 42.20 -54.93
CA SER A 22 17.26 42.16 -53.87
C SER A 22 17.01 43.56 -53.31
N VAL A 23 15.73 43.97 -53.26
CA VAL A 23 15.27 45.01 -52.35
C VAL A 23 14.53 44.30 -51.21
N ARG A 24 15.09 44.35 -50.00
CA ARG A 24 14.45 43.84 -48.78
C ARG A 24 13.26 44.74 -48.47
N ALA A 25 12.04 44.20 -48.58
CA ALA A 25 10.91 44.73 -47.84
C ALA A 25 11.25 44.53 -46.35
N ALA A 26 11.33 45.63 -45.60
CA ALA A 26 11.27 45.55 -44.16
C ALA A 26 9.87 45.02 -43.82
N ASP A 27 9.81 43.89 -43.13
CA ASP A 27 8.59 43.37 -42.54
C ASP A 27 8.05 44.41 -41.56
N ILE A 28 7.10 45.22 -42.03
CA ILE A 28 6.24 45.99 -41.15
C ILE A 28 5.41 44.94 -40.43
N ALA A 29 5.79 44.62 -39.20
CA ALA A 29 4.93 43.93 -38.25
C ALA A 29 3.61 44.70 -38.25
N THR A 30 2.59 44.13 -38.88
CA THR A 30 1.22 44.64 -38.72
C THR A 30 0.95 44.65 -37.21
N PRO A 31 0.37 45.73 -36.65
CA PRO A 31 -0.02 45.71 -35.25
C PRO A 31 -0.92 44.50 -35.07
N ARG A 32 -0.48 43.52 -34.27
CA ARG A 32 -1.30 42.39 -33.87
C ARG A 32 -2.63 42.99 -33.40
N GLY A 33 -3.75 42.49 -33.93
CA GLY A 33 -5.08 42.92 -33.50
C GLY A 33 -5.22 42.80 -31.98
N PRO A 34 -6.32 43.29 -31.37
CA PRO A 34 -6.54 43.05 -29.94
C PRO A 34 -6.28 41.56 -29.64
N SER A 35 -5.42 41.30 -28.64
CA SER A 35 -5.00 39.95 -28.26
C SER A 35 -6.22 39.04 -28.18
N ALA A 36 -6.14 37.86 -28.80
CA ALA A 36 -7.25 36.92 -28.76
C ALA A 36 -7.60 36.60 -27.29
N PRO A 37 -8.88 36.30 -26.98
CA PRO A 37 -9.27 35.92 -25.62
C PRO A 37 -8.40 34.76 -25.11
N GLY A 38 -7.90 34.90 -23.88
CA GLY A 38 -7.06 33.89 -23.23
C GLY A 38 -5.61 33.79 -23.72
N GLU A 39 -5.04 34.77 -24.39
CA GLU A 39 -3.58 34.76 -24.69
C GLU A 39 -2.69 35.14 -23.50
N SER A 40 -3.27 35.42 -22.34
CA SER A 40 -2.55 35.71 -21.10
C SER A 40 -3.41 35.33 -19.89
N CYS A 41 -2.79 35.18 -18.72
CA CYS A 41 -3.53 34.97 -17.48
C CYS A 41 -4.59 36.08 -17.22
N ALA A 42 -4.26 37.34 -17.49
CA ALA A 42 -5.17 38.46 -17.26
C ALA A 42 -6.41 38.42 -18.19
N SER A 43 -6.23 37.91 -19.41
CA SER A 43 -7.28 37.74 -20.41
C SER A 43 -7.90 36.34 -20.43
N ALA A 44 -7.62 35.50 -19.41
CA ALA A 44 -8.07 34.12 -19.33
C ALA A 44 -9.60 33.99 -19.55
N ILE A 45 -9.97 33.04 -20.40
CA ILE A 45 -11.37 32.76 -20.76
C ILE A 45 -12.10 32.18 -19.54
N VAL A 46 -13.25 32.76 -19.17
CA VAL A 46 -14.02 32.29 -18.02
C VAL A 46 -14.80 31.03 -18.37
N ILE A 47 -14.53 29.94 -17.65
CA ILE A 47 -15.37 28.74 -17.65
C ILE A 47 -16.52 28.96 -16.65
N GLY A 48 -17.69 29.31 -17.17
CA GLY A 48 -18.86 29.66 -16.36
C GLY A 48 -19.76 28.49 -15.95
N ALA A 49 -19.65 27.34 -16.61
CA ALA A 49 -20.46 26.15 -16.35
C ALA A 49 -19.69 24.87 -16.66
N LEU A 50 -20.03 23.78 -15.98
CA LEU A 50 -19.46 22.45 -16.17
C LEU A 50 -20.54 21.42 -16.54
N PRO A 51 -20.20 20.36 -17.31
CA PRO A 51 -18.90 20.15 -17.96
C PRO A 51 -18.65 21.19 -19.05
N PHE A 52 -17.42 21.69 -19.13
CA PHE A 52 -17.00 22.63 -20.15
C PHE A 52 -16.22 21.86 -21.21
N ALA A 53 -16.66 21.93 -22.46
CA ALA A 53 -16.00 21.29 -23.59
C ALA A 53 -15.84 22.30 -24.72
N GLN A 54 -14.65 22.42 -25.28
CA GLN A 54 -14.39 23.30 -26.42
C GLN A 54 -13.20 22.80 -27.23
N THR A 55 -13.26 23.01 -28.54
CA THR A 55 -12.07 23.00 -29.42
C THR A 55 -11.60 24.44 -29.60
N PHE A 56 -10.32 24.71 -29.37
CA PHE A 56 -9.67 25.97 -29.69
C PHE A 56 -8.48 25.74 -30.62
N ASN A 57 -7.89 26.80 -31.14
CA ASN A 57 -6.64 26.73 -31.89
C ASN A 57 -5.69 27.79 -31.33
N ASN A 58 -4.53 27.36 -30.84
CA ASN A 58 -3.48 28.21 -30.27
C ASN A 58 -2.26 28.40 -31.18
N ASP A 59 -2.33 28.04 -32.47
CA ASP A 59 -1.25 28.20 -33.49
C ASP A 59 -0.61 29.59 -33.47
N LEU A 60 -1.41 30.61 -33.17
CA LEU A 60 -0.99 32.01 -33.23
C LEU A 60 -0.85 32.64 -31.85
N ASN A 61 -1.13 31.93 -30.75
CA ASN A 61 -1.07 32.50 -29.40
C ASN A 61 0.36 32.89 -29.05
N THR A 62 0.53 33.95 -28.26
CA THR A 62 1.85 34.32 -27.74
C THR A 62 2.30 33.41 -26.62
N ALA A 63 3.61 33.24 -26.47
CA ALA A 63 4.20 32.66 -25.28
C ALA A 63 3.78 33.43 -24.02
N SER A 64 3.48 32.72 -22.94
CA SER A 64 3.08 33.32 -21.67
C SER A 64 3.76 32.65 -20.48
N ALA A 65 4.25 33.46 -19.55
CA ALA A 65 4.69 33.01 -18.24
C ALA A 65 3.49 32.64 -17.34
N PRO A 66 3.68 31.80 -16.31
CA PRO A 66 4.92 31.08 -15.99
C PRO A 66 5.15 29.87 -16.91
N ARG A 67 6.37 29.34 -16.86
CA ARG A 67 6.68 27.99 -17.32
C ARG A 67 5.94 26.98 -16.43
N GLY A 68 5.28 25.99 -17.02
CA GLY A 68 4.81 24.81 -16.29
C GLY A 68 5.99 23.94 -15.83
N SER A 69 5.96 23.39 -14.61
CA SER A 69 7.10 22.64 -14.06
C SER A 69 7.51 21.44 -14.92
N CYS A 70 6.55 20.82 -15.59
CA CYS A 70 6.72 19.71 -16.54
C CYS A 70 7.22 20.14 -17.93
N ASN A 71 7.38 21.45 -18.20
CA ASN A 71 7.98 21.93 -19.44
C ASN A 71 9.51 21.90 -19.35
N SER A 72 10.20 21.91 -20.50
CA SER A 72 11.66 22.04 -20.61
C SER A 72 12.24 23.12 -19.69
N ILE A 73 13.22 22.74 -18.87
CA ILE A 73 13.92 23.63 -17.92
C ILE A 73 14.63 24.82 -18.59
N THR A 74 14.79 24.78 -19.92
CA THR A 74 15.46 25.83 -20.70
C THR A 74 14.54 27.00 -21.06
N THR A 75 13.24 26.88 -20.79
CA THR A 75 12.24 27.90 -21.07
C THR A 75 11.89 28.70 -19.82
N SER A 76 11.26 29.85 -19.99
CA SER A 76 10.70 30.65 -18.88
C SER A 76 9.18 30.88 -19.01
N GLN A 77 8.62 30.39 -20.11
CA GLN A 77 7.25 30.59 -20.56
C GLN A 77 6.78 29.34 -21.29
N MET A 78 5.47 29.14 -21.33
CA MET A 78 4.86 28.14 -22.19
C MET A 78 4.59 28.78 -23.56
N GLN A 79 5.03 28.13 -24.64
CA GLN A 79 4.80 28.63 -25.99
C GLN A 79 3.32 28.46 -26.35
N ASN A 80 2.82 29.34 -27.23
CA ASN A 80 1.45 29.25 -27.75
C ASN A 80 0.37 29.07 -26.67
N ALA A 81 0.50 29.81 -25.56
CA ALA A 81 -0.29 29.57 -24.37
C ALA A 81 -1.75 30.06 -24.52
N GLN A 82 -2.71 29.17 -24.30
CA GLN A 82 -4.12 29.44 -24.11
C GLN A 82 -4.49 29.36 -22.63
N TRP A 83 -5.16 30.40 -22.14
CA TRP A 83 -5.55 30.55 -20.75
C TRP A 83 -7.06 30.48 -20.57
N TYR A 84 -7.47 29.65 -19.62
CA TYR A 84 -8.81 29.62 -19.06
C TYR A 84 -8.74 29.92 -17.56
N ARG A 85 -9.84 30.38 -17.00
CA ARG A 85 -10.02 30.46 -15.55
C ARG A 85 -11.36 29.90 -15.12
N TRP A 86 -11.37 29.26 -13.97
CA TRP A 86 -12.54 28.62 -13.41
C TRP A 86 -12.58 28.86 -11.90
N THR A 87 -13.76 29.05 -11.34
CA THR A 87 -13.96 29.21 -9.90
C THR A 87 -15.12 28.30 -9.49
N PRO A 88 -14.85 27.16 -8.84
CA PRO A 88 -15.90 26.25 -8.41
C PRO A 88 -16.81 26.91 -7.36
N ALA A 89 -18.11 26.69 -7.47
CA ALA A 89 -19.07 27.10 -6.43
C ALA A 89 -19.01 26.20 -5.18
N THR A 90 -18.64 24.93 -5.36
CA THR A 90 -18.51 23.92 -4.30
C THR A 90 -17.21 23.16 -4.48
N ALA A 91 -16.63 22.65 -3.38
CA ALA A 91 -15.43 21.85 -3.48
C ALA A 91 -15.68 20.61 -4.35
N ALA A 92 -14.74 20.31 -5.24
CA ALA A 92 -14.87 19.25 -6.22
C ALA A 92 -13.52 18.63 -6.57
N THR A 93 -13.52 17.38 -6.99
CA THR A 93 -12.37 16.82 -7.72
C THR A 93 -12.56 17.16 -9.19
N ALA A 94 -11.64 17.94 -9.75
CA ALA A 94 -11.68 18.37 -11.13
C ALA A 94 -10.82 17.44 -12.00
N ARG A 95 -11.37 17.06 -13.16
CA ARG A 95 -10.69 16.34 -14.24
C ARG A 95 -10.58 17.29 -15.43
N LEU A 96 -9.35 17.64 -15.78
CA LEU A 96 -9.00 18.39 -16.98
C LEU A 96 -8.44 17.41 -18.01
N PHE A 97 -9.09 17.31 -19.15
CA PHE A 97 -8.64 16.54 -20.30
C PHE A 97 -8.24 17.50 -21.42
N VAL A 98 -7.08 17.28 -22.01
CA VAL A 98 -6.53 18.09 -23.11
C VAL A 98 -6.02 17.18 -24.22
N ALA A 99 -6.45 17.41 -25.46
CA ALA A 99 -6.01 16.60 -26.59
C ALA A 99 -5.63 17.48 -27.79
N ALA A 100 -4.37 17.41 -28.23
CA ALA A 100 -3.95 17.99 -29.49
C ALA A 100 -4.52 17.19 -30.66
N GLN A 101 -5.18 17.85 -31.60
CA GLN A 101 -5.76 17.19 -32.77
C GLN A 101 -4.70 16.97 -33.84
N GLY A 102 -4.47 15.71 -34.22
CA GLY A 102 -3.62 15.36 -35.36
C GLY A 102 -2.11 15.35 -35.08
N GLY A 103 -1.68 15.32 -33.81
CA GLY A 103 -0.26 15.15 -33.41
C GLY A 103 0.67 16.26 -33.93
N GLY A 104 0.16 17.49 -34.01
CA GLY A 104 0.83 18.61 -34.69
C GLY A 104 1.87 19.35 -33.86
N TYR A 105 1.87 19.17 -32.54
CA TYR A 105 2.77 19.80 -31.58
C TYR A 105 2.72 19.03 -30.26
N ASP A 106 3.65 19.32 -29.35
CA ASP A 106 3.85 18.60 -28.09
C ASP A 106 3.06 19.34 -27.00
N VAL A 107 1.84 18.88 -26.70
CA VAL A 107 0.92 19.64 -25.85
C VAL A 107 1.27 19.49 -24.38
N ILE A 108 1.37 20.62 -23.70
CA ILE A 108 1.57 20.70 -22.26
C ILE A 108 0.44 21.48 -21.61
N ALA A 109 0.03 21.06 -20.42
CA ALA A 109 -0.97 21.76 -19.63
C ALA A 109 -0.51 21.93 -18.18
N ALA A 110 -0.77 23.11 -17.61
CA ALA A 110 -0.55 23.41 -16.20
C ALA A 110 -1.80 24.07 -15.61
N VAL A 111 -2.12 23.71 -14.36
CA VAL A 111 -3.18 24.32 -13.58
C VAL A 111 -2.52 25.11 -12.46
N HIS A 112 -2.93 26.37 -12.29
CA HIS A 112 -2.41 27.29 -11.28
C HIS A 112 -3.55 27.81 -10.40
N ARG A 113 -3.21 28.31 -9.21
CA ARG A 113 -4.12 29.04 -8.31
C ARG A 113 -3.53 30.39 -7.90
N GLY A 114 -4.32 31.20 -7.19
CA GLY A 114 -3.91 32.53 -6.72
C GLY A 114 -4.27 33.64 -7.70
N SER A 115 -3.30 34.48 -8.04
CA SER A 115 -3.49 35.63 -8.95
C SER A 115 -2.41 35.64 -10.03
N CYS A 116 -2.65 36.33 -11.16
CA CYS A 116 -1.70 36.35 -12.29
C CYS A 116 -0.28 36.85 -11.93
N GLU A 117 -0.12 37.56 -10.82
CA GLU A 117 1.18 38.04 -10.34
C GLU A 117 1.87 37.03 -9.39
N THR A 118 1.10 36.13 -8.80
CA THR A 118 1.53 35.20 -7.73
C THR A 118 1.00 33.80 -7.97
N LEU A 119 1.00 33.35 -9.23
CA LEU A 119 0.49 32.03 -9.59
C LEU A 119 1.31 30.95 -8.89
N VAL A 120 0.61 30.02 -8.27
CA VAL A 120 1.19 28.81 -7.69
C VAL A 120 0.68 27.64 -8.51
N GLU A 121 1.59 26.87 -9.09
CA GLU A 121 1.23 25.66 -9.83
C GLU A 121 0.62 24.62 -8.89
N VAL A 122 -0.46 24.01 -9.35
CA VAL A 122 -1.21 22.96 -8.66
C VAL A 122 -0.85 21.61 -9.25
N THR A 123 -0.81 21.50 -10.58
CA THR A 123 -0.46 20.30 -11.33
C THR A 123 -0.03 20.67 -12.74
N CYS A 124 0.78 19.83 -13.37
CA CYS A 124 1.30 19.99 -14.72
C CYS A 124 1.38 18.60 -15.37
N ALA A 125 1.03 18.50 -16.65
CA ALA A 125 1.20 17.28 -17.45
C ALA A 125 1.69 17.62 -18.85
N ASP A 126 2.52 16.73 -19.38
CA ASP A 126 3.19 16.81 -20.68
C ASP A 126 3.00 15.49 -21.45
N GLU A 127 3.06 14.35 -20.74
CA GLU A 127 2.79 13.03 -21.28
C GLU A 127 2.14 12.13 -20.19
N PRO A 128 1.38 11.07 -20.57
CA PRO A 128 1.02 10.70 -21.94
C PRO A 128 -0.10 11.57 -22.55
N GLU A 129 -0.06 11.84 -23.85
CA GLU A 129 -1.18 12.42 -24.61
C GLU A 129 -2.29 11.40 -24.93
N PRO A 130 -3.59 11.76 -24.85
CA PRO A 130 -4.12 13.04 -24.39
C PRO A 130 -3.93 13.24 -22.89
N LEU A 131 -3.59 14.47 -22.50
CA LEU A 131 -3.30 14.81 -21.11
C LEU A 131 -4.55 14.66 -20.24
N GLU A 132 -4.36 14.07 -19.07
CA GLU A 132 -5.41 13.93 -18.07
C GLU A 132 -4.88 14.38 -16.69
N LEU A 133 -5.35 15.55 -16.24
CA LEU A 133 -4.95 16.15 -14.98
C LEU A 133 -6.09 16.08 -13.98
N PHE A 134 -5.78 15.60 -12.78
CA PHE A 134 -6.69 15.62 -11.64
C PHE A 134 -6.19 16.60 -10.59
N PHE A 135 -7.08 17.46 -10.12
CA PHE A 135 -6.78 18.34 -9.00
C PHE A 135 -8.00 18.58 -8.14
N CYS A 136 -7.78 18.79 -6.86
CA CYS A 136 -8.84 19.10 -5.94
C CYS A 136 -9.09 20.61 -5.89
N ALA A 137 -10.32 20.99 -6.25
CA ALA A 137 -10.75 22.36 -6.41
C ALA A 137 -11.49 22.84 -5.15
N VAL A 138 -10.99 23.90 -4.51
CA VAL A 138 -11.59 24.50 -3.32
C VAL A 138 -12.67 25.50 -3.74
N ALA A 139 -13.84 25.42 -3.10
CA ALA A 139 -14.95 26.34 -3.37
C ALA A 139 -14.51 27.82 -3.25
N GLY A 140 -14.79 28.61 -4.29
CA GLY A 140 -14.49 30.04 -4.34
C GLY A 140 -13.04 30.39 -4.71
N GLU A 141 -12.12 29.43 -4.77
CA GLU A 141 -10.74 29.66 -5.23
C GLU A 141 -10.69 29.69 -6.76
N THR A 142 -9.99 30.65 -7.35
CA THR A 142 -9.84 30.72 -8.81
C THR A 142 -8.65 29.89 -9.29
N TYR A 143 -8.93 28.96 -10.20
CA TYR A 143 -7.93 28.17 -10.89
C TYR A 143 -7.72 28.70 -12.31
N PHE A 144 -6.46 28.81 -12.73
CA PHE A 144 -6.06 29.21 -14.07
C PHE A 144 -5.48 28.01 -14.80
N ILE A 145 -6.03 27.67 -15.95
CA ILE A 145 -5.59 26.56 -16.79
C ILE A 145 -4.80 27.15 -17.94
N GLN A 146 -3.55 26.74 -18.08
CA GLN A 146 -2.61 27.17 -19.11
C GLN A 146 -2.30 25.96 -19.99
N ILE A 147 -2.59 26.04 -21.28
CA ILE A 147 -2.33 24.98 -22.26
C ILE A 147 -1.45 25.56 -23.35
N GLY A 148 -0.37 24.90 -23.74
CA GLY A 148 0.53 25.38 -24.76
C GLY A 148 1.43 24.28 -25.28
N ASP A 149 2.57 24.67 -25.83
CA ASP A 149 3.54 23.75 -26.44
C ASP A 149 4.79 23.59 -25.59
N PHE A 150 5.33 22.38 -25.61
CA PHE A 150 6.52 21.99 -24.90
C PHE A 150 7.78 22.59 -25.55
N GLY A 151 8.70 23.07 -24.70
CA GLY A 151 9.98 23.57 -25.16
C GLY A 151 9.94 25.03 -25.62
N ALA A 152 10.98 25.41 -26.37
CA ALA A 152 11.27 26.80 -26.73
C ALA A 152 10.87 27.16 -28.16
N ILE A 153 10.44 26.17 -28.94
CA ILE A 153 10.04 26.35 -30.33
C ILE A 153 8.54 26.64 -30.32
N GLU A 154 8.07 27.54 -31.16
CA GLU A 154 6.63 27.77 -31.30
C GLU A 154 6.00 26.56 -32.00
N GLY A 155 5.21 25.80 -31.25
CA GLY A 155 4.27 24.78 -31.73
C GLY A 155 2.88 25.08 -31.20
N GLY A 156 1.85 24.66 -31.91
CA GLY A 156 0.46 24.90 -31.54
C GLY A 156 -0.46 24.19 -32.52
N GLY A 157 -1.76 24.21 -32.23
CA GLY A 157 -2.71 23.52 -33.09
C GLY A 157 -4.14 23.52 -32.59
N PRO A 158 -5.06 22.99 -33.40
CA PRO A 158 -6.39 22.66 -32.92
C PRO A 158 -6.30 21.71 -31.72
N THR A 159 -6.94 22.08 -30.61
CA THR A 159 -6.80 21.43 -29.31
C THR A 159 -8.16 21.35 -28.63
N ASP A 160 -8.52 20.17 -28.15
CA ASP A 160 -9.72 19.96 -27.35
C ASP A 160 -9.41 20.12 -25.87
N ILE A 161 -10.30 20.81 -25.16
CA ILE A 161 -10.32 20.91 -23.70
C ILE A 161 -11.66 20.39 -23.17
N LEU A 162 -11.60 19.56 -22.14
CA LEU A 162 -12.75 19.16 -21.34
C LEU A 162 -12.42 19.35 -19.85
N LEU A 163 -13.16 20.23 -19.18
CA LEU A 163 -13.15 20.35 -17.73
C LEU A 163 -14.44 19.76 -17.16
N SER A 164 -14.32 18.81 -16.25
CA SER A 164 -15.44 18.17 -15.57
C SER A 164 -15.12 17.99 -14.09
N THR A 165 -16.15 17.74 -13.27
CA THR A 165 -15.99 17.61 -11.83
C THR A 165 -16.82 16.48 -11.25
N THR A 166 -16.28 15.84 -10.23
CA THR A 166 -17.00 14.98 -9.29
C THR A 166 -17.00 15.62 -7.90
N PRO A 167 -17.90 15.21 -6.98
CA PRO A 167 -17.86 15.68 -5.60
C PRO A 167 -16.46 15.46 -4.99
N ALA A 168 -15.94 16.45 -4.28
CA ALA A 168 -14.63 16.32 -3.64
C ALA A 168 -14.61 15.15 -2.67
N THR A 169 -13.55 14.36 -2.75
CA THR A 169 -13.18 13.36 -1.75
C THR A 169 -12.17 13.95 -0.77
N GLY A 170 -12.02 13.27 0.35
CA GLY A 170 -11.01 13.53 1.35
C GLY A 170 -10.92 12.38 2.33
N ALA A 171 -9.93 12.44 3.20
CA ALA A 171 -9.67 11.41 4.17
C ALA A 171 -10.82 11.32 5.17
N CYS A 172 -11.35 10.10 5.28
CA CYS A 172 -12.33 9.71 6.27
C CYS A 172 -11.65 8.82 7.29
N CYS A 173 -11.29 9.39 8.44
CA CYS A 173 -10.71 8.61 9.53
C CYS A 173 -11.82 7.83 10.23
N LEU A 174 -11.79 6.51 10.08
CA LEU A 174 -12.72 5.63 10.76
C LEU A 174 -12.29 5.45 12.21
N ASN A 175 -13.27 5.14 13.07
CA ASN A 175 -12.97 4.82 14.46
C ASN A 175 -12.14 3.55 14.59
N THR A 176 -12.12 2.70 13.57
CA THR A 176 -11.28 1.50 13.45
C THR A 176 -9.80 1.83 13.20
N GLY A 177 -9.47 3.08 12.91
CA GLY A 177 -8.13 3.55 12.53
C GLY A 177 -7.78 3.37 11.06
N GLU A 178 -8.67 2.75 10.29
CA GLU A 178 -8.64 2.76 8.83
C GLU A 178 -8.92 4.18 8.31
N CYS A 179 -8.32 4.51 7.16
CA CYS A 179 -8.62 5.74 6.46
C CYS A 179 -9.10 5.43 5.04
N LEU A 180 -10.26 5.99 4.68
CA LEU A 180 -10.83 5.86 3.34
C LEU A 180 -10.87 7.23 2.64
N GLN A 181 -10.68 7.26 1.32
CA GLN A 181 -10.94 8.47 0.52
C GLN A 181 -12.41 8.52 0.11
N LEU A 182 -13.22 9.27 0.85
CA LEU A 182 -14.66 9.36 0.63
C LEU A 182 -15.10 10.82 0.46
N THR A 183 -16.30 11.02 -0.08
CA THR A 183 -16.95 12.34 -0.01
C THR A 183 -17.34 12.66 1.43
N VAL A 184 -17.58 13.94 1.75
CA VAL A 184 -18.07 14.34 3.09
C VAL A 184 -19.32 13.57 3.52
N GLY A 185 -20.25 13.33 2.59
CA GLY A 185 -21.48 12.56 2.85
C GLY A 185 -21.20 11.07 3.01
N GLY A 186 -20.31 10.51 2.19
CA GLY A 186 -19.86 9.12 2.33
C GLY A 186 -19.18 8.86 3.68
N CYS A 187 -18.34 9.79 4.12
CA CYS A 187 -17.65 9.67 5.40
C CYS A 187 -18.62 9.70 6.60
N ALA A 188 -19.61 10.59 6.56
CA ALA A 188 -20.67 10.61 7.57
C ALA A 188 -21.51 9.32 7.57
N ALA A 189 -21.76 8.73 6.40
CA ALA A 189 -22.56 7.50 6.27
C ALA A 189 -21.87 6.28 6.90
N VAL A 190 -20.54 6.22 6.85
CA VAL A 190 -19.74 5.16 7.51
C VAL A 190 -19.37 5.50 8.96
N GLY A 191 -19.87 6.61 9.50
CA GLY A 191 -19.61 7.04 10.88
C GLY A 191 -18.16 7.49 11.13
N GLY A 192 -17.43 7.86 10.08
CA GLY A 192 -16.07 8.36 10.16
C GLY A 192 -15.97 9.87 10.39
N SER A 193 -14.77 10.33 10.73
CA SER A 193 -14.45 11.75 10.87
C SER A 193 -13.75 12.26 9.61
N PHE A 194 -14.38 13.21 8.93
CA PHE A 194 -13.85 13.77 7.69
C PHE A 194 -12.76 14.80 7.99
N ALA A 195 -11.54 14.55 7.53
CA ALA A 195 -10.38 15.41 7.77
C ALA A 195 -10.41 16.70 6.93
N GLY A 196 -11.28 16.75 5.92
CA GLY A 196 -11.45 17.88 5.01
C GLY A 196 -11.35 17.44 3.55
N ASN A 197 -11.92 18.25 2.65
CA ASN A 197 -11.79 18.01 1.22
C ASN A 197 -10.31 18.04 0.83
N CYS A 198 -9.92 17.18 -0.10
CA CYS A 198 -8.56 17.13 -0.65
C CYS A 198 -7.47 16.68 0.34
N VAL A 199 -7.82 16.27 1.55
CA VAL A 199 -6.86 15.72 2.50
C VAL A 199 -6.66 14.24 2.16
N THR A 200 -5.46 13.83 1.78
CA THR A 200 -5.15 12.41 1.55
C THR A 200 -5.09 11.64 2.86
N CYS A 201 -5.25 10.32 2.82
CA CYS A 201 -5.16 9.50 4.04
C CYS A 201 -3.79 9.58 4.71
N ALA A 202 -2.72 9.67 3.92
CA ALA A 202 -1.37 9.91 4.40
C ALA A 202 -1.23 11.27 5.13
N ALA A 203 -1.88 12.33 4.62
CA ALA A 203 -1.80 13.67 5.21
C ALA A 203 -2.77 13.89 6.39
N ALA A 204 -3.80 13.06 6.51
CA ALA A 204 -4.84 13.23 7.51
C ALA A 204 -4.36 12.95 8.95
N GLY A 205 -3.26 12.21 9.10
CA GLY A 205 -2.77 11.79 10.41
C GLY A 205 -3.82 11.00 11.19
N CYS A 206 -4.63 10.18 10.50
CA CYS A 206 -5.63 9.33 11.15
C CYS A 206 -4.92 8.48 12.22
N SER A 207 -5.44 8.47 13.44
CA SER A 207 -4.85 7.67 14.51
C SER A 207 -4.94 6.20 14.13
N PRO A 208 -3.81 5.48 14.02
CA PRO A 208 -3.85 4.08 13.63
C PRO A 208 -4.60 3.28 14.70
N GLY A 209 -5.37 2.32 14.20
CA GLY A 209 -6.32 1.55 14.99
C GLY A 209 -5.68 0.42 15.75
N GLY A 210 -6.49 -0.29 16.52
CA GLY A 210 -6.09 -1.54 17.16
C GLY A 210 -7.26 -2.21 17.87
N ALA A 211 -7.08 -3.43 18.31
CA ALA A 211 -8.11 -4.20 18.99
C ALA A 211 -8.56 -3.51 20.28
N CYS A 212 -9.88 -3.41 20.45
CA CYS A 212 -10.49 -2.92 21.68
C CYS A 212 -11.34 -4.02 22.31
N CYS A 213 -10.94 -4.47 23.49
CA CYS A 213 -11.66 -5.42 24.31
C CYS A 213 -12.72 -4.70 25.15
N LEU A 214 -13.99 -4.91 24.82
CA LEU A 214 -15.13 -4.36 25.56
C LEU A 214 -15.55 -5.28 26.70
N SER A 215 -16.23 -4.72 27.71
CA SER A 215 -16.85 -5.49 28.77
C SER A 215 -17.84 -6.52 28.20
N GLY A 216 -17.58 -7.81 28.42
CA GLY A 216 -18.39 -8.91 27.88
C GLY A 216 -17.68 -9.77 26.81
N GLY A 217 -16.38 -9.54 26.56
CA GLY A 217 -15.56 -10.39 25.68
C GLY A 217 -15.69 -10.06 24.19
N GLN A 218 -16.34 -8.94 23.85
CA GLN A 218 -16.46 -8.46 22.48
C GLN A 218 -15.21 -7.68 22.09
N CYS A 219 -14.56 -8.05 20.99
CA CYS A 219 -13.49 -7.25 20.39
C CYS A 219 -14.02 -6.46 19.20
N ALA A 220 -13.63 -5.19 19.08
CA ALA A 220 -13.79 -4.42 17.86
C ALA A 220 -12.55 -3.57 17.58
N PRO A 221 -12.09 -3.44 16.32
CA PRO A 221 -11.00 -2.53 15.99
C PRO A 221 -11.44 -1.09 16.31
N ARG A 222 -10.68 -0.40 17.15
CA ARG A 222 -10.92 0.99 17.55
C ARG A 222 -9.60 1.77 17.71
N THR A 223 -9.65 3.08 17.60
CA THR A 223 -8.56 3.94 18.09
C THR A 223 -8.48 3.86 19.62
N VAL A 224 -7.33 4.23 20.20
CA VAL A 224 -7.12 4.27 21.65
C VAL A 224 -8.23 5.07 22.36
N ALA A 225 -8.57 6.25 21.82
CA ALA A 225 -9.59 7.13 22.38
C ALA A 225 -11.01 6.54 22.24
N ALA A 226 -11.36 5.97 21.09
CA ALA A 226 -12.66 5.35 20.86
C ALA A 226 -12.85 4.07 21.70
N CYS A 227 -11.76 3.38 22.03
CA CYS A 227 -11.78 2.24 22.91
C CYS A 227 -12.05 2.63 24.38
N ALA A 228 -11.29 3.61 24.89
CA ALA A 228 -11.50 4.14 26.24
C ALA A 228 -12.92 4.71 26.43
N ALA A 229 -13.44 5.43 25.43
CA ALA A 229 -14.80 5.96 25.45
C ALA A 229 -15.89 4.87 25.47
N ALA A 230 -15.59 3.69 24.91
CA ALA A 230 -16.47 2.53 24.95
C ALA A 230 -16.33 1.70 26.24
N GLY A 231 -15.51 2.14 27.20
CA GLY A 231 -15.23 1.40 28.43
C GLY A 231 -14.40 0.13 28.21
N GLY A 232 -13.71 0.04 27.07
CA GLY A 232 -12.86 -1.09 26.71
C GLY A 232 -11.37 -0.84 26.96
N GLN A 233 -10.60 -1.93 26.93
CA GLN A 233 -9.15 -1.91 26.98
C GLN A 233 -8.58 -2.03 25.56
N HIS A 234 -7.77 -1.05 25.16
CA HIS A 234 -7.08 -1.06 23.86
C HIS A 234 -5.83 -1.93 23.96
N LEU A 235 -5.65 -2.87 23.02
CA LEU A 235 -4.56 -3.86 23.05
C LEU A 235 -3.28 -3.38 22.35
N GLY A 236 -3.24 -2.13 21.89
CA GLY A 236 -2.13 -1.58 21.13
C GLY A 236 -2.49 -1.34 19.67
N ILE A 237 -1.73 -0.45 19.04
CA ILE A 237 -1.93 -0.07 17.64
C ILE A 237 -1.50 -1.24 16.75
N GLY A 238 -2.34 -1.66 15.80
CA GLY A 238 -2.07 -2.79 14.90
C GLY A 238 -2.58 -4.16 15.38
N ALA A 239 -3.12 -4.27 16.61
CA ALA A 239 -3.70 -5.52 17.11
C ALA A 239 -5.04 -5.87 16.43
N GLY A 240 -5.24 -7.12 16.01
CA GLY A 240 -6.47 -7.65 15.40
C GLY A 240 -7.51 -8.16 16.40
N CYS A 241 -8.77 -8.31 15.97
CA CYS A 241 -9.89 -8.70 16.85
C CYS A 241 -10.29 -10.18 16.85
N PHE A 242 -9.45 -11.03 16.29
CA PHE A 242 -9.55 -12.47 16.45
C PHE A 242 -8.41 -12.88 17.38
N GLU A 243 -8.74 -13.32 18.61
CA GLU A 243 -8.16 -14.52 19.22
C GLU A 243 -8.71 -14.75 20.65
N PRO A 244 -8.90 -16.02 21.10
CA PRO A 244 -9.57 -16.38 22.35
C PRO A 244 -8.68 -16.40 23.61
N SER A 245 -7.39 -16.06 23.54
CA SER A 245 -6.44 -16.38 24.64
C SER A 245 -6.25 -15.28 25.70
N GLY A 246 -6.74 -14.06 25.48
CA GLY A 246 -6.72 -13.01 26.52
C GLY A 246 -5.33 -12.50 26.92
N GLU A 247 -4.25 -12.90 26.24
CA GLU A 247 -2.92 -12.32 26.37
C GLU A 247 -2.64 -11.39 25.17
N PRO A 248 -2.11 -10.17 25.38
CA PRO A 248 -1.85 -9.25 24.28
C PRO A 248 -0.75 -9.78 23.35
N PRO A 249 -0.84 -9.55 22.01
CA PRO A 249 0.22 -9.85 21.08
C PRO A 249 1.54 -9.16 21.48
N VAL A 250 2.65 -9.89 21.37
CA VAL A 250 3.99 -9.37 21.59
C VAL A 250 4.63 -9.08 20.24
N GLN A 251 5.07 -7.84 20.05
CA GLN A 251 5.74 -7.41 18.82
C GLN A 251 7.25 -7.38 18.99
N PHE A 252 7.95 -7.98 18.02
CA PHE A 252 9.39 -7.90 17.87
C PHE A 252 9.70 -7.14 16.58
N VAL A 253 10.60 -6.17 16.63
CA VAL A 253 10.88 -5.25 15.50
C VAL A 253 12.38 -5.23 15.23
N VAL A 254 12.75 -5.25 13.96
CA VAL A 254 14.09 -4.97 13.47
C VAL A 254 14.03 -3.81 12.48
N GLU A 255 14.74 -2.74 12.81
CA GLU A 255 15.04 -1.63 11.90
C GLU A 255 16.23 -2.04 11.03
N VAL A 256 16.05 -2.02 9.71
CA VAL A 256 17.08 -2.44 8.74
C VAL A 256 17.69 -1.21 8.08
N ASN A 257 16.88 -0.41 7.40
CA ASN A 257 17.28 0.82 6.69
C ASN A 257 18.40 0.60 5.66
N GLU A 258 18.32 -0.47 4.89
CA GLU A 258 19.29 -0.81 3.84
C GLU A 258 18.62 -0.76 2.46
N VAL A 259 19.39 -0.40 1.44
CA VAL A 259 18.92 -0.34 0.05
C VAL A 259 18.89 -1.76 -0.52
N ILE A 260 17.74 -2.17 -1.03
CA ILE A 260 17.54 -3.46 -1.70
C ILE A 260 18.42 -3.50 -2.96
N PRO A 261 19.37 -4.46 -3.07
CA PRO A 261 20.25 -4.55 -4.23
C PRO A 261 19.50 -5.07 -5.46
N ASP A 262 19.56 -4.28 -6.54
CA ASP A 262 18.99 -4.54 -7.86
C ASP A 262 19.56 -5.83 -8.50
N GLY A 263 18.69 -6.79 -8.80
CA GLY A 263 19.03 -8.06 -9.45
C GLY A 263 20.07 -8.94 -8.73
N ASP A 264 20.22 -8.81 -7.41
CA ASP A 264 21.12 -9.65 -6.60
C ASP A 264 20.37 -10.83 -5.98
N GLU A 265 20.58 -12.03 -6.51
CA GLU A 265 19.97 -13.28 -6.03
C GLU A 265 20.22 -13.58 -4.54
N LEU A 266 21.21 -12.94 -3.90
CA LEU A 266 21.47 -13.08 -2.45
C LEU A 266 20.57 -12.18 -1.60
N GLY A 267 20.11 -11.05 -2.15
CA GLY A 267 19.29 -10.06 -1.46
C GLY A 267 19.88 -9.55 -0.14
N ILE A 268 19.00 -9.09 0.75
CA ILE A 268 19.32 -8.64 2.11
C ILE A 268 18.76 -9.61 3.14
N PRO A 269 19.61 -10.45 3.79
CA PRO A 269 19.19 -11.19 4.96
C PRO A 269 19.19 -10.28 6.20
N SER A 270 18.11 -10.31 6.98
CA SER A 270 17.96 -9.57 8.23
C SER A 270 17.56 -10.51 9.36
N ALA A 271 18.26 -10.42 10.50
CA ALA A 271 18.09 -11.34 11.63
C ALA A 271 17.36 -10.67 12.81
N LEU A 272 16.34 -11.36 13.33
CA LEU A 272 15.58 -11.02 14.54
C LEU A 272 15.80 -12.11 15.59
N ILE A 273 16.25 -11.74 16.79
CA ILE A 273 16.54 -12.71 17.87
C ILE A 273 15.46 -12.62 18.94
N ILE A 274 14.73 -13.71 19.14
CA ILE A 274 13.80 -13.87 20.27
C ILE A 274 14.52 -14.63 21.38
N THR A 275 14.59 -14.03 22.56
CA THR A 275 15.20 -14.65 23.76
C THR A 275 14.18 -15.12 24.77
N GLN A 276 12.93 -14.66 24.64
CA GLN A 276 11.82 -14.99 25.52
C GLN A 276 11.32 -16.42 25.21
N PRO A 277 11.01 -17.23 26.24
CA PRO A 277 10.33 -18.50 26.04
C PRO A 277 8.84 -18.23 25.77
N ILE A 278 8.50 -17.93 24.52
CA ILE A 278 7.13 -17.70 24.05
C ILE A 278 6.73 -18.79 23.05
N VAL A 279 5.47 -19.23 23.15
CA VAL A 279 4.82 -20.09 22.17
C VAL A 279 3.76 -19.25 21.46
N ALA A 280 3.78 -19.25 20.13
CA ALA A 280 2.80 -18.55 19.32
C ALA A 280 1.55 -19.43 19.14
N THR A 281 0.35 -18.91 19.40
CA THR A 281 -0.90 -19.52 18.88
C THR A 281 -1.34 -18.94 17.56
N ASP A 282 -0.75 -17.81 17.18
CA ASP A 282 -0.91 -17.12 15.90
C ASP A 282 0.38 -16.33 15.64
N LEU A 283 0.78 -16.24 14.37
CA LEU A 283 1.99 -15.54 13.93
C LEU A 283 1.71 -14.62 12.74
N ASN A 284 1.95 -13.34 12.97
CA ASN A 284 1.84 -12.30 11.97
C ASN A 284 3.23 -11.72 11.64
N VAL A 285 3.49 -11.35 10.38
CA VAL A 285 4.80 -10.81 9.94
C VAL A 285 4.61 -9.48 9.24
N PHE A 286 5.05 -8.37 9.84
CA PHE A 286 4.98 -7.07 9.17
C PHE A 286 6.28 -6.79 8.40
N VAL A 287 6.14 -6.24 7.19
CA VAL A 287 7.27 -5.83 6.34
C VAL A 287 7.04 -4.41 5.83
N ARG A 288 8.09 -3.59 5.85
CA ARG A 288 8.05 -2.16 5.48
C ARG A 288 9.11 -1.86 4.44
N VAL A 289 8.65 -1.67 3.22
CA VAL A 289 9.42 -1.24 2.05
C VAL A 289 8.67 -0.04 1.48
N PRO A 290 8.88 1.17 2.02
CA PRO A 290 8.04 2.32 1.70
C PRO A 290 8.18 2.80 0.25
N ASP A 291 9.28 2.44 -0.41
CA ASP A 291 9.62 2.85 -1.76
C ASP A 291 10.48 1.74 -2.37
N HIS A 292 9.95 1.07 -3.38
CA HIS A 292 10.64 0.13 -4.27
C HIS A 292 9.89 0.17 -5.59
N SER A 293 10.59 0.47 -6.67
CA SER A 293 10.01 0.45 -8.01
C SER A 293 9.68 -1.00 -8.36
N PHE A 294 8.41 -1.29 -8.61
CA PHE A 294 7.90 -2.63 -8.93
C PHE A 294 8.12 -3.69 -7.85
N ILE A 295 7.12 -3.82 -6.97
CA ILE A 295 7.07 -4.93 -5.99
C ILE A 295 6.93 -6.30 -6.66
N SER A 296 6.60 -6.35 -7.95
CA SER A 296 6.52 -7.58 -8.77
C SER A 296 7.87 -8.23 -9.07
N ASP A 297 8.97 -7.56 -8.73
CA ASP A 297 10.31 -8.12 -8.86
C ASP A 297 10.87 -8.65 -7.54
N MET A 298 10.16 -8.39 -6.45
CA MET A 298 10.60 -8.79 -5.12
C MET A 298 10.22 -10.23 -4.79
N ARG A 299 11.12 -10.92 -4.07
CA ARG A 299 10.83 -12.14 -3.31
C ARG A 299 11.16 -11.92 -1.84
N ILE A 300 10.23 -12.27 -0.95
CA ILE A 300 10.41 -12.15 0.50
C ILE A 300 10.25 -13.52 1.13
N THR A 301 11.25 -13.97 1.89
CA THR A 301 11.24 -15.27 2.58
C THR A 301 11.51 -15.10 4.07
N LEU A 302 10.86 -15.93 4.89
CA LEU A 302 11.06 -16.03 6.33
C LEU A 302 11.57 -17.43 6.69
N GLU A 303 12.65 -17.51 7.45
CA GLU A 303 13.24 -18.76 7.92
C GLU A 303 13.34 -18.80 9.45
N PHE A 304 12.93 -19.94 10.03
CA PHE A 304 13.16 -20.27 11.43
C PHE A 304 13.23 -21.77 11.65
N GLY A 305 14.21 -22.23 12.44
CA GLY A 305 14.34 -23.64 12.81
C GLY A 305 14.52 -24.61 11.62
N GLY A 306 15.06 -24.14 10.50
CA GLY A 306 15.22 -24.92 9.27
C GLY A 306 13.94 -25.05 8.42
N VAL A 307 12.90 -24.28 8.75
CA VAL A 307 11.66 -24.15 7.97
C VAL A 307 11.65 -22.78 7.31
N THR A 308 11.43 -22.76 5.99
CA THR A 308 11.33 -21.52 5.18
C THR A 308 9.91 -21.33 4.68
N ARG A 309 9.42 -20.09 4.68
CA ARG A 309 8.15 -19.68 4.08
C ARG A 309 8.35 -18.50 3.15
N VAL A 310 7.72 -18.55 1.99
CA VAL A 310 7.68 -17.43 1.04
C VAL A 310 6.50 -16.55 1.41
N LEU A 311 6.76 -15.30 1.78
CA LEU A 311 5.74 -14.33 2.14
C LEU A 311 5.25 -13.57 0.90
N TRP A 312 6.18 -13.23 0.01
CA TRP A 312 5.90 -12.51 -1.23
C TRP A 312 6.72 -13.14 -2.35
N ASP A 313 6.10 -13.32 -3.51
CA ASP A 313 6.72 -13.92 -4.68
C ASP A 313 6.23 -13.22 -5.93
N ARG A 314 6.95 -12.16 -6.33
CA ARG A 314 6.80 -11.50 -7.64
C ARG A 314 5.34 -11.23 -8.01
N ALA A 315 4.54 -10.81 -7.03
CA ALA A 315 3.12 -10.58 -7.19
C ALA A 315 2.87 -9.17 -7.70
N CYS A 316 1.69 -8.94 -8.27
CA CYS A 316 1.29 -7.68 -8.88
C CYS A 316 2.03 -7.37 -10.19
N ALA A 317 1.95 -6.12 -10.66
CA ALA A 317 2.47 -5.67 -11.94
C ALA A 317 3.43 -4.49 -11.76
N ASP A 318 2.95 -3.26 -11.86
CA ASP A 318 3.74 -2.04 -11.87
C ASP A 318 3.61 -1.23 -10.57
N GLU A 319 3.06 -1.82 -9.51
CA GLU A 319 2.86 -1.17 -8.22
C GLU A 319 4.18 -1.00 -7.45
N ASP A 320 4.30 0.14 -6.76
CA ASP A 320 5.46 0.51 -5.97
C ASP A 320 5.18 0.40 -4.46
N GLY A 321 6.20 0.00 -3.70
CA GLY A 321 6.16 -0.03 -2.23
C GLY A 321 5.25 -1.10 -1.60
N LEU A 322 5.71 -1.64 -0.47
CA LEU A 322 5.08 -2.73 0.26
C LEU A 322 5.06 -2.46 1.78
N MET A 323 3.88 -2.19 2.31
CA MET A 323 3.58 -1.78 3.68
C MET A 323 2.53 -2.70 4.32
N VAL A 324 2.81 -4.00 4.31
CA VAL A 324 1.84 -5.06 4.64
C VAL A 324 2.12 -5.76 5.96
N THR A 325 1.12 -6.47 6.46
CA THR A 325 1.27 -7.52 7.47
C THR A 325 0.81 -8.82 6.85
N PHE A 326 1.71 -9.81 6.81
CA PHE A 326 1.40 -11.15 6.36
C PHE A 326 0.72 -11.94 7.48
N ASP A 327 -0.44 -12.49 7.15
CA ASP A 327 -1.38 -13.18 8.03
C ASP A 327 -2.10 -14.24 7.18
N ASP A 328 -2.10 -15.52 7.53
CA ASP A 328 -2.84 -16.54 6.77
C ASP A 328 -4.36 -16.40 6.87
N GLU A 329 -4.86 -15.64 7.85
CA GLU A 329 -6.23 -15.17 7.97
C GLU A 329 -6.47 -13.84 7.21
N GLY A 330 -5.43 -13.26 6.63
CA GLY A 330 -5.49 -12.03 5.83
C GLY A 330 -6.34 -12.16 4.56
N THR A 331 -6.52 -11.04 3.86
CA THR A 331 -7.18 -11.06 2.54
C THR A 331 -6.19 -11.52 1.45
N ASP A 332 -6.71 -11.87 0.28
CA ASP A 332 -5.84 -12.03 -0.89
C ASP A 332 -5.26 -10.64 -1.25
N ASN A 333 -4.08 -10.59 -1.89
CA ASN A 333 -3.53 -9.32 -2.34
C ASN A 333 -4.36 -8.76 -3.51
N GLU A 334 -4.67 -7.46 -3.47
CA GLU A 334 -5.45 -6.77 -4.51
C GLU A 334 -4.59 -5.78 -5.34
N CYS A 335 -3.27 -5.78 -5.13
CA CYS A 335 -2.29 -4.97 -5.87
C CYS A 335 -2.64 -3.48 -5.88
N GLU A 336 -2.70 -2.90 -4.67
CA GLU A 336 -2.84 -1.46 -4.48
C GLU A 336 -1.46 -0.80 -4.35
N GLU A 337 -1.36 0.51 -4.57
CA GLU A 337 -0.11 1.27 -4.47
C GLU A 337 -0.19 2.35 -3.36
N PRO A 338 0.64 2.28 -2.30
CA PRO A 338 1.50 1.14 -1.97
C PRO A 338 0.69 -0.05 -1.47
N MET A 339 1.23 -1.25 -1.64
CA MET A 339 0.57 -2.47 -1.17
C MET A 339 0.46 -2.40 0.35
N SER A 340 -0.74 -2.52 0.92
CA SER A 340 -0.95 -2.34 2.36
C SER A 340 -2.05 -3.24 2.93
N GLY A 341 -2.17 -3.27 4.26
CA GLY A 341 -3.17 -4.07 4.96
C GLY A 341 -2.66 -5.44 5.43
N PHE A 342 -3.61 -6.31 5.78
CA PHE A 342 -3.36 -7.69 6.23
C PHE A 342 -3.62 -8.64 5.08
N ILE A 343 -2.57 -9.31 4.59
CA ILE A 343 -2.65 -10.14 3.40
C ILE A 343 -2.09 -11.53 3.64
N LYS A 344 -2.56 -12.49 2.86
CA LYS A 344 -2.00 -13.84 2.89
C LYS A 344 -0.57 -13.87 2.35
N PRO A 345 0.30 -14.72 2.93
CA PRO A 345 1.56 -15.12 2.31
C PRO A 345 1.34 -15.72 0.91
N SER A 346 2.36 -15.64 0.04
CA SER A 346 2.33 -16.31 -1.27
C SER A 346 2.23 -17.84 -1.12
N ILE A 347 1.11 -18.43 -1.54
CA ILE A 347 0.77 -19.85 -1.32
C ILE A 347 1.32 -20.83 -2.37
N PHE A 348 2.32 -20.45 -3.19
CA PHE A 348 2.89 -21.39 -4.16
C PHE A 348 3.76 -22.45 -3.49
N GLY A 349 3.15 -23.57 -3.08
CA GLY A 349 3.83 -24.83 -2.76
C GLY A 349 4.43 -24.97 -1.36
N ASP A 350 4.66 -23.87 -0.63
CA ASP A 350 5.43 -23.90 0.63
C ASP A 350 4.58 -23.87 1.93
N GLY A 351 3.26 -23.66 1.85
CA GLY A 351 2.35 -23.65 3.01
C GLY A 351 2.18 -22.27 3.69
N THR A 352 1.44 -22.20 4.80
CA THR A 352 1.10 -20.95 5.52
C THR A 352 2.04 -20.68 6.72
N LEU A 353 1.81 -19.56 7.44
CA LEU A 353 2.53 -19.20 8.67
C LEU A 353 2.17 -20.13 9.84
N GLU A 354 1.02 -20.82 9.80
CA GLU A 354 0.59 -21.87 10.76
C GLU A 354 1.70 -22.88 11.12
N VAL A 355 2.65 -23.16 10.22
CA VAL A 355 3.78 -24.08 10.52
C VAL A 355 4.62 -23.68 11.73
N PHE A 356 4.66 -22.38 12.02
CA PHE A 356 5.45 -21.80 13.09
C PHE A 356 4.66 -21.72 14.41
N GLU A 357 3.35 -21.90 14.36
CA GLU A 357 2.50 -21.89 15.53
C GLU A 357 2.67 -23.14 16.38
N GLN A 358 2.24 -23.04 17.63
CA GLN A 358 2.27 -24.11 18.63
C GLN A 358 3.70 -24.60 18.94
N ARG A 359 4.72 -23.80 18.61
CA ARG A 359 6.14 -24.11 18.80
C ARG A 359 6.86 -22.99 19.57
N PRO A 360 7.96 -23.31 20.28
CA PRO A 360 8.79 -22.28 20.88
C PRO A 360 9.38 -21.34 19.82
N MET A 361 9.19 -20.04 20.00
CA MET A 361 9.66 -19.01 19.07
C MET A 361 11.09 -18.52 19.38
N GLN A 362 11.69 -19.02 20.48
CA GLN A 362 13.03 -18.64 20.91
C GLN A 362 14.08 -19.07 19.86
N GLY A 363 14.90 -18.12 19.44
CA GLY A 363 15.96 -18.35 18.47
C GLY A 363 16.10 -17.20 17.49
N THR A 364 16.87 -17.47 16.43
CA THR A 364 17.14 -16.51 15.35
C THR A 364 16.17 -16.74 14.20
N TRP A 365 15.37 -15.71 13.92
CA TRP A 365 14.51 -15.60 12.75
C TRP A 365 15.25 -14.81 11.68
N THR A 366 15.18 -15.25 10.43
CA THR A 366 15.80 -14.54 9.31
C THR A 366 14.75 -14.21 8.27
N LEU A 367 14.61 -12.93 7.93
CA LEU A 367 13.83 -12.49 6.78
C LEU A 367 14.77 -12.02 5.68
N THR A 368 14.58 -12.52 4.46
CA THR A 368 15.39 -12.18 3.30
C THR A 368 14.53 -11.54 2.23
N ILE A 369 14.92 -10.36 1.76
CA ILE A 369 14.32 -9.67 0.62
C ILE A 369 15.29 -9.70 -0.54
N VAL A 370 14.83 -10.17 -1.70
CA VAL A 370 15.57 -10.24 -2.96
C VAL A 370 14.81 -9.42 -4.00
N ASP A 371 15.52 -8.61 -4.79
CA ASP A 371 15.03 -8.10 -6.07
C ASP A 371 15.57 -9.00 -7.19
N GLU A 372 14.68 -9.61 -7.95
CA GLU A 372 14.98 -10.60 -8.99
C GLU A 372 14.85 -10.04 -10.41
N ALA A 373 14.75 -8.72 -10.61
CA ALA A 373 14.80 -8.09 -11.92
C ALA A 373 15.75 -6.89 -11.95
N LEU A 374 15.89 -6.28 -13.14
CA LEU A 374 16.66 -5.06 -13.36
C LEU A 374 15.86 -4.15 -14.31
N PRO A 375 15.91 -2.81 -14.17
CA PRO A 375 16.56 -2.04 -13.11
C PRO A 375 15.56 -1.48 -12.08
N ASP A 376 15.62 -1.93 -10.83
CA ASP A 376 14.75 -1.44 -9.77
C ASP A 376 15.51 -1.30 -8.44
N THR A 377 15.14 -0.32 -7.62
CA THR A 377 15.76 -0.13 -6.30
C THR A 377 14.70 0.27 -5.29
N GLY A 378 14.94 -0.06 -4.02
CA GLY A 378 14.07 0.37 -2.94
C GLY A 378 14.74 0.34 -1.57
N LEU A 379 14.01 0.78 -0.56
CA LEU A 379 14.48 0.81 0.83
C LEU A 379 13.81 -0.31 1.63
N PHE A 380 14.60 -1.26 2.13
CA PHE A 380 14.13 -2.16 3.17
C PHE A 380 14.21 -1.44 4.53
N ALA A 381 13.11 -0.83 4.95
CA ALA A 381 13.07 0.00 6.15
C ALA A 381 13.06 -0.83 7.43
N SER A 382 12.06 -1.70 7.59
CA SER A 382 11.92 -2.53 8.80
C SER A 382 11.03 -3.76 8.57
N TRP A 383 11.13 -4.72 9.49
CA TRP A 383 10.24 -5.86 9.57
C TRP A 383 10.14 -6.37 10.99
N GLY A 384 9.24 -7.32 11.22
CA GLY A 384 9.22 -8.04 12.47
C GLY A 384 8.04 -8.99 12.62
N LEU A 385 7.96 -9.59 13.80
CA LEU A 385 6.93 -10.57 14.15
C LEU A 385 5.94 -9.95 15.12
N VAL A 386 4.66 -10.18 14.88
CA VAL A 386 3.58 -9.98 15.85
C VAL A 386 3.16 -11.36 16.30
N VAL A 387 3.59 -11.74 17.49
CA VAL A 387 3.35 -13.07 18.05
C VAL A 387 2.17 -12.98 18.99
N THR A 388 1.10 -13.70 18.71
CA THR A 388 0.02 -13.87 19.70
C THR A 388 0.43 -14.98 20.65
N PRO A 389 0.76 -14.67 21.92
CA PRO A 389 1.11 -15.69 22.88
C PRO A 389 -0.11 -16.54 23.17
N GLY A 390 0.13 -17.84 23.29
CA GLY A 390 -0.85 -18.72 23.87
C GLY A 390 -0.24 -20.04 24.24
N GLN A 391 -0.92 -20.74 25.13
CA GLN A 391 -0.58 -22.11 25.43
C GLN A 391 -0.80 -22.97 24.18
N PRO A 392 0.06 -23.97 23.91
CA PRO A 392 -0.17 -24.86 22.79
C PRO A 392 -1.60 -25.42 22.89
N ARG A 393 -2.43 -25.27 21.84
CA ARG A 393 -3.75 -25.87 21.80
C ARG A 393 -3.54 -27.39 21.81
N CYS A 394 -3.93 -28.07 22.88
CA CYS A 394 -3.85 -29.51 22.97
C CYS A 394 -4.65 -30.12 21.80
N ALA A 395 -3.98 -30.78 20.86
CA ALA A 395 -4.67 -31.41 19.75
C ALA A 395 -5.38 -32.70 20.25
N GLY A 396 -6.70 -32.64 20.46
CA GLY A 396 -7.54 -33.79 20.83
C GLY A 396 -8.31 -33.64 22.14
N SER A 397 -9.10 -34.65 22.52
CA SER A 397 -9.81 -34.71 23.81
C SER A 397 -8.80 -34.79 24.95
N CYS A 398 -8.32 -33.63 25.37
CA CYS A 398 -7.29 -33.45 26.38
C CYS A 398 -7.79 -33.87 27.76
N ILE A 399 -7.09 -34.84 28.36
CA ILE A 399 -7.23 -35.19 29.76
C ILE A 399 -5.97 -34.68 30.47
N ARG A 400 -6.07 -33.56 31.18
CA ARG A 400 -4.97 -33.07 32.04
C ARG A 400 -4.59 -34.19 33.03
N GLY A 401 -3.29 -34.47 33.15
CA GLY A 401 -2.77 -35.58 33.95
C GLY A 401 -2.56 -36.90 33.19
N ASP A 402 -3.10 -37.05 31.98
CA ASP A 402 -2.86 -38.21 31.12
C ASP A 402 -1.59 -37.96 30.28
N THR A 403 -0.43 -38.24 30.87
CA THR A 403 0.87 -37.91 30.28
C THR A 403 1.44 -39.02 29.39
N ASN A 404 0.81 -40.20 29.34
CA ASN A 404 1.10 -41.21 28.31
C ASN A 404 0.07 -41.26 27.17
N CYS A 405 -1.01 -40.48 27.26
CA CYS A 405 -2.11 -40.41 26.29
C CYS A 405 -2.92 -41.69 26.12
N ASP A 406 -3.04 -42.50 27.16
CA ASP A 406 -3.81 -43.74 27.12
C ASP A 406 -5.32 -43.53 27.34
N GLY A 407 -5.72 -42.30 27.65
CA GLY A 407 -7.11 -41.89 27.90
C GLY A 407 -7.52 -41.97 29.37
N ALA A 408 -6.60 -42.23 30.29
CA ALA A 408 -6.91 -42.37 31.72
C ALA A 408 -5.79 -41.82 32.61
N VAL A 409 -6.12 -40.83 33.46
CA VAL A 409 -5.21 -40.39 34.54
C VAL A 409 -5.08 -41.47 35.61
N ASN A 410 -3.92 -42.11 35.70
CA ASN A 410 -3.66 -43.21 36.61
C ASN A 410 -2.15 -43.36 36.92
N ASN A 411 -1.75 -44.42 37.62
CA ASN A 411 -0.35 -44.60 38.03
C ASN A 411 0.64 -44.82 36.87
N PHE A 412 0.17 -45.19 35.68
CA PHE A 412 0.97 -45.31 34.46
C PHE A 412 1.36 -43.95 33.88
N ASP A 413 0.80 -42.84 34.37
CA ASP A 413 1.19 -41.48 34.02
C ASP A 413 2.37 -40.95 34.84
N ILE A 414 2.75 -41.61 35.94
CA ILE A 414 3.80 -41.09 36.83
C ILE A 414 5.15 -41.00 36.12
N ASP A 415 5.60 -42.10 35.50
CA ASP A 415 6.89 -42.11 34.81
C ASP A 415 6.91 -41.16 33.59
N PRO A 416 5.91 -41.15 32.70
CA PRO A 416 5.81 -40.17 31.62
C PRO A 416 5.80 -38.71 32.11
N PHE A 417 5.06 -38.39 33.17
CA PHE A 417 5.04 -37.06 33.78
C PHE A 417 6.42 -36.65 34.29
N VAL A 418 7.11 -37.55 35.00
CA VAL A 418 8.48 -37.32 35.48
C VAL A 418 9.45 -37.11 34.31
N GLN A 419 9.35 -37.92 33.25
CA GLN A 419 10.18 -37.76 32.06
C GLN A 419 9.92 -36.42 31.38
N ALA A 420 8.66 -35.99 31.32
CA ALA A 420 8.25 -34.72 30.73
C ALA A 420 8.80 -33.51 31.50
N ILE A 421 8.85 -33.56 32.84
CA ILE A 421 9.50 -32.52 33.65
C ILE A 421 11.02 -32.51 33.42
N ILE A 422 11.67 -33.68 33.50
CA ILE A 422 13.14 -33.77 33.44
C ILE A 422 13.68 -33.37 32.06
N ASN A 423 12.97 -33.75 31.00
CA ASN A 423 13.38 -33.51 29.62
C ASN A 423 12.50 -32.45 28.93
N ASN A 424 11.94 -31.49 29.68
CA ASN A 424 10.94 -30.55 29.14
C ASN A 424 11.46 -29.72 27.95
N SER A 425 12.77 -29.52 27.81
CA SER A 425 13.37 -28.83 26.66
C SER A 425 13.65 -29.75 25.44
N SER A 426 13.40 -31.06 25.55
CA SER A 426 13.72 -32.00 24.46
C SER A 426 12.63 -32.00 23.39
N PRO A 427 12.96 -31.76 22.11
CA PRO A 427 11.98 -31.87 21.02
C PRO A 427 11.61 -33.33 20.71
N THR A 428 12.45 -34.30 21.09
CA THR A 428 12.23 -35.72 20.87
C THR A 428 11.94 -36.46 22.17
N ALA A 429 11.01 -37.42 22.09
CA ALA A 429 10.64 -38.28 23.20
C ALA A 429 11.83 -39.12 23.69
N PRO A 430 12.18 -39.08 24.99
CA PRO A 430 13.17 -39.97 25.57
C PRO A 430 12.78 -41.44 25.36
N ALA A 431 13.76 -42.32 25.18
CA ALA A 431 13.50 -43.76 25.01
C ALA A 431 12.71 -44.35 26.20
N GLU A 432 12.95 -43.83 27.40
CA GLU A 432 12.26 -44.21 28.64
C GLU A 432 10.77 -43.80 28.61
N TYR A 433 10.45 -42.63 28.05
CA TYR A 433 9.07 -42.17 27.86
C TYR A 433 8.32 -43.07 26.88
N LEU A 434 8.95 -43.42 25.76
CA LEU A 434 8.37 -44.33 24.77
C LEU A 434 8.17 -45.75 25.33
N ALA A 435 9.09 -46.21 26.17
CA ALA A 435 8.97 -47.50 26.85
C ALA A 435 7.83 -47.52 27.89
N GLY A 436 7.47 -46.36 28.44
CA GLY A 436 6.36 -46.15 29.37
C GLY A 436 4.97 -46.07 28.69
N GLY A 437 4.88 -46.29 27.38
CA GLY A 437 3.61 -46.27 26.64
C GLY A 437 3.29 -44.95 25.94
N GLY A 438 4.10 -43.92 26.14
CA GLY A 438 3.97 -42.64 25.43
C GLY A 438 4.36 -42.73 23.95
N THR A 439 3.89 -41.78 23.15
CA THR A 439 4.26 -41.63 21.72
C THR A 439 4.98 -40.32 21.46
N GLN A 440 5.67 -40.16 20.33
CA GLN A 440 6.26 -38.87 19.95
C GLN A 440 5.21 -37.76 19.82
N GLN A 441 4.05 -38.08 19.26
CA GLN A 441 2.92 -37.15 19.19
C GLN A 441 2.44 -36.73 20.58
N CYS A 442 2.44 -37.68 21.53
CA CYS A 442 2.16 -37.41 22.93
C CYS A 442 3.25 -36.49 23.52
N TRP A 443 4.52 -36.83 23.30
CA TRP A 443 5.63 -36.04 23.82
C TRP A 443 5.59 -34.58 23.40
N GLU A 444 5.24 -34.28 22.15
CA GLU A 444 5.12 -32.91 21.63
C GLU A 444 4.09 -32.06 22.39
N GLN A 445 3.12 -32.71 23.02
CA GLN A 445 2.01 -32.09 23.74
C GLN A 445 2.17 -32.17 25.28
N ARG A 446 3.30 -32.69 25.77
CA ARG A 446 3.57 -32.90 27.21
C ARG A 446 3.38 -31.66 28.08
N GLY A 447 3.70 -30.47 27.54
CA GLY A 447 3.53 -29.20 28.24
C GLY A 447 2.06 -28.92 28.59
N CYS A 448 1.13 -29.45 27.80
CA CYS A 448 -0.29 -29.30 28.02
C CYS A 448 -0.86 -30.25 29.06
N TRP A 449 -0.46 -31.52 29.02
CA TRP A 449 -1.02 -32.55 29.92
C TRP A 449 -0.31 -32.61 31.25
N GLY A 450 0.94 -32.16 31.29
CA GLY A 450 1.74 -32.06 32.50
C GLY A 450 1.60 -30.73 33.24
N ASP A 451 1.13 -29.65 32.61
CA ASP A 451 0.82 -28.40 33.34
C ASP A 451 -0.50 -28.58 34.10
N ILE A 452 -0.38 -29.12 35.32
CA ILE A 452 -1.53 -29.49 36.14
C ILE A 452 -2.10 -28.26 36.83
N ASN A 453 -1.26 -27.30 37.21
CA ASN A 453 -1.66 -26.10 37.93
C ASN A 453 -2.12 -24.95 37.01
N GLN A 454 -1.96 -25.10 35.70
CA GLN A 454 -2.31 -24.13 34.66
C GLN A 454 -1.58 -22.80 34.76
N ASP A 455 -0.36 -22.80 35.29
CA ASP A 455 0.46 -21.60 35.36
C ASP A 455 1.23 -21.32 34.06
N GLY A 456 1.08 -22.20 33.06
CA GLY A 456 1.69 -22.09 31.74
C GLY A 456 3.06 -22.73 31.64
N GLY A 457 3.51 -23.47 32.66
CA GLY A 457 4.78 -24.17 32.64
C GLY A 457 4.76 -25.53 33.32
N LEU A 458 5.11 -26.57 32.56
CA LEU A 458 5.43 -27.90 33.12
C LEU A 458 6.75 -27.83 33.92
N THR A 459 6.63 -27.77 35.25
CA THR A 459 7.73 -27.62 36.18
C THR A 459 7.57 -28.54 37.40
N ASN A 460 8.47 -28.42 38.38
CA ASN A 460 8.30 -29.13 39.64
C ASN A 460 7.11 -28.63 40.48
N PHE A 461 6.50 -27.49 40.13
CA PHE A 461 5.30 -26.97 40.78
C PHE A 461 4.02 -27.73 40.40
N ASP A 462 4.07 -28.54 39.34
CA ASP A 462 2.98 -29.41 38.92
C ASP A 462 2.93 -30.73 39.70
N ILE A 463 4.00 -31.09 40.41
CA ILE A 463 4.11 -32.39 41.10
C ILE A 463 3.01 -32.55 42.16
N ASP A 464 2.82 -31.55 43.03
CA ASP A 464 1.84 -31.64 44.10
C ASP A 464 0.40 -31.70 43.55
N PRO A 465 -0.01 -30.83 42.60
CA PRO A 465 -1.29 -30.95 41.91
C PRO A 465 -1.49 -32.28 41.16
N PHE A 466 -0.43 -32.81 40.54
CA PHE A 466 -0.48 -34.10 39.85
C PHE A 466 -0.72 -35.25 40.82
N VAL A 467 -0.01 -35.25 41.95
CA VAL A 467 -0.21 -36.24 43.02
C VAL A 467 -1.61 -36.14 43.61
N GLU A 468 -2.13 -34.92 43.81
CA GLU A 468 -3.50 -34.71 44.27
C GLU A 468 -4.52 -35.29 43.29
N CYS A 469 -4.29 -35.09 41.99
CA CYS A 469 -5.13 -35.67 40.94
C CYS A 469 -5.14 -37.21 40.96
N LEU A 470 -3.98 -37.84 41.16
CA LEU A 470 -3.87 -39.31 41.27
C LEU A 470 -4.53 -39.89 42.53
N ILE A 471 -4.68 -39.09 43.60
CA ILE A 471 -5.34 -39.52 44.84
C ILE A 471 -6.86 -39.44 44.70
N VAL A 472 -7.38 -38.41 44.05
CA VAL A 472 -8.83 -38.19 43.88
C VAL A 472 -9.40 -38.98 42.70
N LEU A 473 -8.55 -39.37 41.74
CA LEU A 473 -8.83 -40.07 40.48
C LEU A 473 -10.05 -39.52 39.72
N PRO A 474 -9.84 -38.72 38.67
CA PRO A 474 -10.95 -38.26 37.85
C PRO A 474 -11.63 -39.45 37.15
N PRO A 475 -12.94 -39.38 36.88
CA PRO A 475 -13.64 -40.36 36.04
C PRO A 475 -12.93 -40.53 34.68
N PRO A 476 -12.98 -41.72 34.05
CA PRO A 476 -12.38 -41.93 32.73
C PRO A 476 -12.87 -40.88 31.72
N GLY A 477 -11.94 -40.27 30.99
CA GLY A 477 -12.26 -39.20 30.05
C GLY A 477 -12.36 -37.79 30.67
N GLN A 478 -12.03 -37.59 31.95
CA GLN A 478 -12.04 -36.28 32.59
C GLN A 478 -10.64 -35.85 33.05
N SER A 479 -10.33 -34.57 32.81
CA SER A 479 -9.09 -33.92 33.23
C SER A 479 -8.95 -33.83 34.75
N CYS A 480 -7.71 -33.71 35.23
CA CYS A 480 -7.44 -33.19 36.57
C CYS A 480 -8.17 -31.84 36.78
N PRO A 481 -8.74 -31.61 37.98
CA PRO A 481 -9.49 -30.40 38.31
C PRO A 481 -8.65 -29.12 38.28
#